data_AF-A0A662XFI7-F1
#
_entry.id   AF-A0A662XFI7-F1
#
_cell.length_a   1.000
_cell.length_b   1.000
_cell.length_c   1.000
_cell.angle_alpha   90.00
_cell.angle_beta   90.00
_cell.angle_gamma   90.00
#
_symmetry.space_group_name_H-M   'P 1'
#
loop_
_entity.id
_entity.type
_entity.pdbx_description
1 polymer ?
#
loop_
_entity_poly.entity_id
_entity_poly.type
_entity_poly.pdbx_seq_one_letter_code
_entity_poly.pdbx_strand_id
1 'polypeptide(L)'
;MEESVLVFLQRFNEDVLAKLSRVFSVYKTHFMPEVVAREKTSRKSSEVVRDDLFLGFAKELFALYLDVCTTQFRRPLPDFDDEDAVDSEYFAFMRVLKYFVAQVKGVDVIIPMCGLATTAIEIVEACVRFQIEGVFQNLRQETGDLFCSAHEDVTRLGRSSRSPTAGVSESSQSVQPLAQDAAKKFTDMMQQVLRQMEPLVQTGASILSEISRLFSDLVQSQFYHFLKWFNAAVLLYAEPKRAFTQTDASSVARGEESDALVLPWLEPSPPFLLFLACMCRELATEGIGECVRELIECLPAPLSPSKAGEGGDARRSRHMSQLDVTHMIQVTRESSVELLQVVARQYGNQLCLLIQNGVAATSWADMDEEPRSVQEMMAAVVEATFRFGKELALALGDEHSAFVGSNSRTASRDFRRRASALRSRNGGAVAASSGMQLDVARIFARKIQIFPTDLELTADAFVQAMLKMAIKAFSEWVRLLQLSKFALQQIQLDAEFLRSTLVHVVAAGEAEEEVESLLSDLLSNARARAVEDVLMEQSSVVAIVSTKSTQVLSRRG
;
A
#
# COMPACT_ATOMS: atom_id res chain seq x y z
N MET A 1 15.66 -41.70 2.45
CA MET A 1 14.30 -41.16 2.29
C MET A 1 13.65 -41.23 3.65
N GLU A 2 13.14 -40.11 4.14
CA GLU A 2 12.37 -40.09 5.38
C GLU A 2 11.08 -40.92 5.18
N GLU A 3 10.64 -41.59 6.25
CA GLU A 3 9.39 -42.37 6.28
C GLU A 3 8.19 -41.41 6.10
N SER A 4 7.20 -41.76 5.26
CA SER A 4 6.03 -40.90 5.03
C SER A 4 5.22 -40.71 6.31
N VAL A 5 4.55 -39.57 6.43
CA VAL A 5 3.76 -39.22 7.63
C VAL A 5 2.67 -40.27 7.89
N LEU A 6 2.07 -40.83 6.84
CA LEU A 6 1.05 -41.88 6.97
C LEU A 6 1.64 -43.17 7.58
N VAL A 7 2.77 -43.65 7.07
CA VAL A 7 3.42 -44.88 7.55
C VAL A 7 3.88 -44.71 9.00
N PHE A 8 4.47 -43.55 9.31
CA PHE A 8 4.84 -43.20 10.67
C PHE A 8 3.61 -43.26 11.61
N LEU A 9 2.50 -42.64 11.22
CA LEU A 9 1.28 -42.60 12.04
C LEU A 9 0.68 -43.98 12.24
N GLN A 10 0.66 -44.83 11.21
CA GLN A 10 0.16 -46.21 11.35
C GLN A 10 0.95 -46.98 12.41
N ARG A 11 2.29 -46.96 12.33
CA ARG A 11 3.16 -47.60 13.32
C ARG A 11 2.98 -47.00 14.71
N PHE A 12 2.96 -45.67 14.80
CA PHE A 12 2.86 -44.96 16.08
C PHE A 12 1.50 -45.20 16.76
N ASN A 13 0.41 -45.28 15.99
CA ASN A 13 -0.92 -45.59 16.50
C ASN A 13 -1.01 -47.02 17.03
N GLU A 14 -0.41 -47.99 16.35
CA GLU A 14 -0.31 -49.37 16.85
C GLU A 14 0.48 -49.43 18.16
N ASP A 15 1.56 -48.66 18.25
CA ASP A 15 2.41 -48.68 19.43
C ASP A 15 1.85 -47.94 20.64
N VAL A 16 1.07 -46.88 20.42
CA VAL A 16 0.57 -46.01 21.50
C VAL A 16 -0.94 -46.14 21.65
N LEU A 17 -1.72 -45.80 20.63
CA LEU A 17 -3.18 -45.77 20.72
C LEU A 17 -3.79 -47.15 20.96
N ALA A 18 -3.28 -48.21 20.33
CA ALA A 18 -3.80 -49.57 20.56
C ALA A 18 -3.53 -50.05 22.00
N LYS A 19 -2.36 -49.73 22.56
CA LYS A 19 -2.01 -50.03 23.95
C LYS A 19 -2.87 -49.21 24.92
N LEU A 20 -3.06 -47.92 24.63
CA LEU A 20 -3.93 -47.01 25.39
C LEU A 20 -5.38 -47.53 25.41
N SER A 21 -5.91 -47.90 24.24
CA SER A 21 -7.24 -48.49 24.07
C SER A 21 -7.43 -49.76 24.92
N ARG A 22 -6.41 -50.62 25.00
CA ARG A 22 -6.43 -51.81 25.87
C ARG A 22 -6.48 -51.44 27.35
N VAL A 23 -5.68 -50.47 27.79
CA VAL A 23 -5.71 -49.97 29.18
C VAL A 23 -7.07 -49.36 29.51
N PHE A 24 -7.63 -48.55 28.61
CA PHE A 24 -8.95 -47.94 28.77
C PHE A 24 -10.07 -48.98 28.80
N SER A 25 -9.98 -50.03 27.99
CA SER A 25 -10.94 -51.13 28.01
C SER A 25 -10.94 -51.87 29.34
N VAL A 26 -9.74 -52.18 29.87
CA VAL A 26 -9.59 -52.78 31.21
C VAL A 26 -10.13 -51.86 32.30
N TYR A 27 -9.85 -50.55 32.20
CA TYR A 27 -10.41 -49.58 33.14
C TYR A 27 -11.94 -49.55 33.11
N LYS A 28 -12.52 -49.49 31.90
CA LYS A 28 -13.97 -49.49 31.69
C LYS A 28 -14.64 -50.76 32.22
N THR A 29 -14.04 -51.94 32.02
CA THR A 29 -14.65 -53.20 32.47
C THR A 29 -14.55 -53.41 33.98
N HIS A 30 -13.47 -52.95 34.61
CA HIS A 30 -13.21 -53.24 36.02
C HIS A 30 -13.58 -52.10 36.98
N PHE A 31 -13.65 -50.85 36.51
CA PHE A 31 -13.78 -49.67 37.39
C PHE A 31 -14.97 -48.76 37.02
N MET A 32 -15.45 -48.73 35.76
CA MET A 32 -16.64 -47.96 35.39
C MET A 32 -18.03 -48.60 35.67
N PRO A 33 -18.23 -49.92 35.88
CA PRO A 33 -19.57 -50.47 36.16
C PRO A 33 -20.19 -49.92 37.45
N GLU A 34 -19.36 -49.46 38.39
CA GLU A 34 -19.82 -48.88 39.67
C GLU A 34 -20.29 -47.42 39.54
N VAL A 35 -19.85 -46.68 38.51
CA VAL A 35 -20.15 -45.25 38.32
C VAL A 35 -21.58 -45.07 37.79
N VAL A 36 -22.02 -45.89 36.85
CA VAL A 36 -23.40 -45.86 36.30
C VAL A 36 -24.44 -46.39 37.31
N ALA A 37 -24.04 -47.27 38.24
CA ALA A 37 -24.93 -47.74 39.31
C ALA A 37 -25.08 -46.75 40.48
N ARG A 38 -24.14 -45.80 40.66
CA ARG A 38 -24.05 -44.90 41.83
C ARG A 38 -24.69 -43.52 41.66
N GLU A 39 -25.14 -43.15 40.46
CA GLU A 39 -25.85 -41.88 40.22
C GLU A 39 -27.14 -41.74 41.07
N LYS A 40 -27.60 -42.82 41.72
CA LYS A 40 -28.75 -42.82 42.64
C LYS A 40 -28.41 -42.76 44.14
N THR A 41 -27.15 -42.85 44.56
CA THR A 41 -26.80 -42.84 46.00
C THR A 41 -25.53 -42.06 46.29
N SER A 42 -25.70 -40.90 46.92
CA SER A 42 -24.64 -40.05 47.45
C SER A 42 -23.81 -40.78 48.53
N ARG A 43 -22.65 -41.32 48.15
CA ARG A 43 -21.53 -41.62 49.07
C ARG A 43 -20.23 -41.98 48.32
N LYS A 44 -19.20 -41.13 48.49
CA LYS A 44 -17.75 -41.38 48.79
C LYS A 44 -16.76 -40.61 47.91
N SER A 45 -16.01 -39.70 48.55
CA SER A 45 -14.98 -38.82 47.98
C SER A 45 -13.69 -39.50 47.48
N SER A 46 -13.42 -40.75 47.85
CA SER A 46 -12.15 -41.44 47.50
C SER A 46 -12.16 -42.08 46.10
N GLU A 47 -13.32 -42.29 45.50
CA GLU A 47 -13.44 -42.86 44.14
C GLU A 47 -13.44 -41.80 43.06
N VAL A 48 -14.11 -40.66 43.33
CA VAL A 48 -14.02 -39.46 42.50
C VAL A 48 -12.56 -39.04 42.30
N VAL A 49 -11.75 -39.06 43.36
CA VAL A 49 -10.30 -38.77 43.28
C VAL A 49 -9.53 -39.80 42.45
N ARG A 50 -9.94 -41.07 42.41
CA ARG A 50 -9.27 -42.12 41.60
C ARG A 50 -9.62 -41.98 40.12
N ASP A 51 -10.88 -41.68 39.82
CA ASP A 51 -11.32 -41.37 38.46
C ASP A 51 -10.61 -40.11 37.95
N ASP A 52 -10.51 -39.05 38.76
CA ASP A 52 -9.81 -37.81 38.40
C ASP A 52 -8.32 -38.03 38.12
N LEU A 53 -7.64 -38.86 38.93
CA LEU A 53 -6.23 -39.21 38.72
C LEU A 53 -6.02 -40.02 37.44
N PHE A 54 -6.91 -40.98 37.14
CA PHE A 54 -6.83 -41.76 35.91
C PHE A 54 -7.11 -40.89 34.68
N LEU A 55 -8.12 -40.02 34.74
CA LEU A 55 -8.42 -39.06 33.67
C LEU A 55 -7.25 -38.09 33.47
N GLY A 56 -6.60 -37.63 34.55
CA GLY A 56 -5.40 -36.81 34.49
C GLY A 56 -4.25 -37.52 33.77
N PHE A 57 -3.93 -38.74 34.17
CA PHE A 57 -2.93 -39.58 33.50
C PHE A 57 -3.26 -39.81 32.02
N ALA A 58 -4.51 -40.12 31.70
CA ALA A 58 -4.95 -40.34 30.32
C ALA A 58 -4.77 -39.09 29.44
N LYS A 59 -5.10 -37.90 29.99
CA LYS A 59 -4.94 -36.62 29.30
C LYS A 59 -3.46 -36.25 29.11
N GLU A 60 -2.61 -36.46 30.11
CA GLU A 60 -1.17 -36.21 30.01
C GLU A 60 -0.49 -37.12 28.99
N LEU A 61 -0.81 -38.42 29.02
CA LEU A 61 -0.26 -39.38 28.06
C LEU A 61 -0.74 -39.06 26.63
N PHE A 62 -2.00 -38.67 26.48
CA PHE A 62 -2.51 -38.24 25.18
C PHE A 62 -1.88 -36.94 24.70
N ALA A 63 -1.61 -35.98 25.59
CA ALA A 63 -0.90 -34.75 25.24
C ALA A 63 0.51 -35.03 24.69
N LEU A 64 1.24 -35.98 25.27
CA LEU A 64 2.55 -36.42 24.75
C LEU A 64 2.43 -37.05 23.36
N TYR A 65 1.41 -37.90 23.15
CA TYR A 65 1.11 -38.47 21.84
C TYR A 65 0.80 -37.37 20.81
N LEU A 66 -0.02 -36.37 21.18
CA LEU A 66 -0.38 -35.26 20.32
C LEU A 66 0.82 -34.36 19.95
N ASP A 67 1.76 -34.14 20.87
CA ASP A 67 2.96 -33.32 20.61
C ASP A 67 3.83 -33.95 19.49
N VAL A 68 4.00 -35.27 19.54
CA VAL A 68 4.70 -36.03 18.49
C VAL A 68 3.93 -35.94 17.17
N CYS A 69 2.62 -36.17 17.17
CA CYS A 69 1.80 -36.06 15.96
C CYS A 69 1.83 -34.65 15.36
N THR A 70 1.75 -33.60 16.19
CA THR A 70 1.80 -32.20 15.75
C THR A 70 3.12 -31.87 15.05
N THR A 71 4.23 -32.40 15.56
CA THR A 71 5.55 -32.24 14.91
C THR A 71 5.59 -32.89 13.53
N GLN A 72 4.93 -34.04 13.35
CA GLN A 72 4.83 -34.70 12.06
C GLN A 72 3.90 -33.95 11.09
N PHE A 73 2.80 -33.39 11.58
CA PHE A 73 1.84 -32.65 10.76
C PHE A 73 2.34 -31.30 10.24
N ARG A 74 3.42 -30.77 10.83
CA ARG A 74 4.09 -29.53 10.39
C ARG A 74 5.14 -29.77 9.30
N ARG A 75 5.32 -31.01 8.83
CA ARG A 75 6.19 -31.30 7.70
C ARG A 75 5.64 -30.72 6.39
N PRO A 76 6.49 -30.52 5.36
CA PRO A 76 6.06 -30.17 4.01
C PRO A 76 5.03 -31.15 3.44
N LEU A 77 4.11 -30.66 2.59
CA LEU A 77 3.07 -31.47 1.94
C LEU A 77 3.60 -32.71 1.18
N PRO A 78 4.76 -32.67 0.50
CA PRO A 78 5.30 -33.87 -0.15
C PRO A 78 5.60 -35.05 0.79
N ASP A 79 5.82 -34.81 2.09
CA ASP A 79 6.11 -35.88 3.06
C ASP A 79 4.86 -36.69 3.44
N PHE A 80 3.68 -36.23 3.02
CA PHE A 80 2.40 -36.93 3.22
C PHE A 80 2.06 -37.91 2.10
N ASP A 81 2.86 -37.91 1.04
CA ASP A 81 2.59 -38.70 -0.15
C ASP A 81 2.65 -40.21 0.15
N ASP A 82 1.75 -40.93 -0.50
CA ASP A 82 1.64 -42.39 -0.45
C ASP A 82 1.89 -42.86 -1.89
N GLU A 83 2.85 -43.76 -2.13
CA GLU A 83 3.27 -44.13 -3.50
C GLU A 83 2.12 -44.63 -4.41
N ASP A 84 0.96 -44.93 -3.81
CA ASP A 84 -0.27 -45.38 -4.46
C ASP A 84 -1.32 -44.26 -4.76
N ALA A 85 -1.07 -42.99 -4.42
CA ALA A 85 -2.01 -41.89 -4.61
C ALA A 85 -1.86 -41.21 -5.98
N VAL A 86 -2.90 -41.31 -6.84
CA VAL A 86 -2.98 -40.62 -8.14
C VAL A 86 -3.45 -39.15 -7.99
N ASP A 87 -3.76 -38.73 -6.75
CA ASP A 87 -4.44 -37.46 -6.42
C ASP A 87 -3.47 -36.41 -5.84
N SER A 88 -3.86 -35.12 -5.86
CA SER A 88 -3.08 -33.96 -5.35
C SER A 88 -2.48 -34.16 -3.95
N GLU A 89 -1.30 -33.57 -3.66
CA GLU A 89 -0.64 -33.60 -2.33
C GLU A 89 -1.59 -33.21 -1.17
N TYR A 90 -2.49 -32.25 -1.40
CA TYR A 90 -3.49 -31.84 -0.43
C TYR A 90 -4.54 -32.93 -0.12
N PHE A 91 -4.82 -33.81 -1.08
CA PHE A 91 -5.69 -34.96 -0.88
C PHE A 91 -5.03 -36.00 0.03
N ALA A 92 -3.74 -36.29 -0.18
CA ALA A 92 -2.96 -37.16 0.70
C ALA A 92 -2.93 -36.61 2.13
N PHE A 93 -2.62 -35.32 2.29
CA PHE A 93 -2.68 -34.60 3.56
C PHE A 93 -4.04 -34.76 4.27
N MET A 94 -5.16 -34.53 3.57
CA MET A 94 -6.50 -34.68 4.14
C MET A 94 -6.83 -36.10 4.57
N ARG A 95 -6.38 -37.10 3.79
CA ARG A 95 -6.56 -38.52 4.15
C ARG A 95 -5.81 -38.88 5.41
N VAL A 96 -4.58 -38.40 5.56
CA VAL A 96 -3.76 -38.61 6.77
C VAL A 96 -4.45 -38.00 8.00
N LEU A 97 -4.93 -36.76 7.89
CA LEU A 97 -5.65 -36.11 8.99
C LEU A 97 -6.95 -36.83 9.35
N LYS A 98 -7.73 -37.28 8.36
CA LYS A 98 -8.93 -38.09 8.60
C LYS A 98 -8.61 -39.42 9.27
N TYR A 99 -7.56 -40.10 8.81
CA TYR A 99 -7.11 -41.34 9.43
C TYR A 99 -6.78 -41.13 10.90
N PHE A 100 -6.00 -40.09 11.22
CA PHE A 100 -5.67 -39.73 12.59
C PHE A 100 -6.92 -39.48 13.45
N VAL A 101 -7.86 -38.64 12.99
CA VAL A 101 -9.10 -38.37 13.73
C VAL A 101 -9.94 -39.63 13.92
N ALA A 102 -10.03 -40.50 12.92
CA ALA A 102 -10.78 -41.75 13.02
C ALA A 102 -10.19 -42.70 14.07
N GLN A 103 -8.85 -42.82 14.14
CA GLN A 103 -8.18 -43.64 15.14
C GLN A 103 -8.40 -43.10 16.55
N VAL A 104 -8.27 -41.78 16.75
CA VAL A 104 -8.54 -41.17 18.06
C VAL A 104 -10.01 -41.32 18.47
N LYS A 105 -10.96 -41.09 17.55
CA LYS A 105 -12.40 -41.30 17.82
C LYS A 105 -12.68 -42.73 18.27
N GLY A 106 -12.01 -43.73 17.69
CA GLY A 106 -12.11 -45.12 18.11
C GLY A 106 -11.73 -45.36 19.58
N VAL A 107 -10.70 -44.66 20.07
CA VAL A 107 -10.26 -44.73 21.48
C VAL A 107 -11.18 -43.92 22.40
N ASP A 108 -11.62 -42.74 21.97
CA ASP A 108 -12.47 -41.84 22.76
C ASP A 108 -13.84 -42.45 23.09
N VAL A 109 -14.41 -43.28 22.20
CA VAL A 109 -15.66 -44.04 22.45
C VAL A 109 -15.56 -44.95 23.68
N ILE A 110 -14.35 -45.37 24.07
CA ILE A 110 -14.15 -46.22 25.25
C ILE A 110 -14.36 -45.39 26.52
N ILE A 111 -13.78 -44.19 26.61
CA ILE A 111 -13.85 -43.26 27.75
C ILE A 111 -14.10 -41.83 27.25
N PRO A 112 -15.35 -41.45 26.93
CA PRO A 112 -15.66 -40.15 26.31
C PRO A 112 -15.44 -38.95 27.23
N MET A 113 -15.29 -39.16 28.54
CA MET A 113 -15.02 -38.11 29.54
C MET A 113 -13.64 -37.45 29.35
N CYS A 114 -12.74 -38.08 28.60
CA CYS A 114 -11.42 -37.54 28.29
C CYS A 114 -11.46 -36.48 27.18
N GLY A 115 -12.49 -36.49 26.32
CA GLY A 115 -12.66 -35.52 25.23
C GLY A 115 -11.55 -35.58 24.17
N LEU A 116 -10.95 -36.75 23.96
CA LEU A 116 -9.76 -36.92 23.12
C LEU A 116 -10.07 -36.59 21.65
N ALA A 117 -11.29 -36.91 21.19
CA ALA A 117 -11.74 -36.59 19.84
C ALA A 117 -11.80 -35.08 19.60
N THR A 118 -12.25 -34.29 20.58
CA THR A 118 -12.30 -32.83 20.49
C THR A 118 -10.90 -32.25 20.38
N THR A 119 -9.97 -32.67 21.24
CA THR A 119 -8.58 -32.21 21.18
C THR A 119 -7.89 -32.62 19.88
N ALA A 120 -8.17 -33.81 19.34
CA ALA A 120 -7.63 -34.21 18.04
C ALA A 120 -8.14 -33.33 16.89
N ILE A 121 -9.41 -32.91 16.92
CA ILE A 121 -9.96 -31.95 15.95
C ILE A 121 -9.23 -30.61 16.06
N GLU A 122 -9.02 -30.08 17.27
CA GLU A 122 -8.27 -28.83 17.50
C GLU A 122 -6.84 -28.89 16.93
N ILE A 123 -6.15 -30.04 17.09
CA ILE A 123 -4.83 -30.25 16.51
C ILE A 123 -4.90 -30.25 14.97
N VAL A 124 -5.88 -30.93 14.38
CA VAL A 124 -6.08 -30.91 12.92
C VAL A 124 -6.33 -29.48 12.43
N GLU A 125 -7.17 -28.70 13.11
CA GLU A 125 -7.41 -27.29 12.78
C GLU A 125 -6.12 -26.46 12.86
N ALA A 126 -5.31 -26.66 13.89
CA ALA A 126 -4.02 -25.97 14.04
C ALA A 126 -3.02 -26.36 12.93
N CYS A 127 -3.02 -27.63 12.51
CA CYS A 127 -2.16 -28.11 11.44
C CYS A 127 -2.57 -27.56 10.07
N VAL A 128 -3.87 -27.58 9.78
CA VAL A 128 -4.44 -26.94 8.57
C VAL A 128 -4.09 -25.45 8.54
N ARG A 129 -4.23 -24.76 9.68
CA ARG A 129 -3.85 -23.35 9.82
C ARG A 129 -2.39 -23.11 9.47
N PHE A 130 -1.50 -23.90 10.05
CA PHE A 130 -0.07 -23.82 9.78
C PHE A 130 0.26 -24.01 8.30
N GLN A 131 -0.36 -25.00 7.63
CA GLN A 131 -0.11 -25.26 6.21
C GLN A 131 -0.59 -24.11 5.31
N ILE A 132 -1.80 -23.59 5.54
CA ILE A 132 -2.32 -22.44 4.76
C ILE A 132 -1.47 -21.19 5.01
N GLU A 133 -1.07 -20.93 6.27
CA GLU A 133 -0.18 -19.81 6.61
C GLU A 133 1.16 -19.91 5.89
N GLY A 134 1.77 -21.11 5.86
CA GLY A 134 3.02 -21.35 5.13
C GLY A 134 2.93 -21.03 3.64
N VAL A 135 1.81 -21.34 2.98
CA VAL A 135 1.60 -21.00 1.56
C VAL A 135 1.52 -19.48 1.36
N PHE A 136 0.79 -18.76 2.21
CA PHE A 136 0.73 -17.29 2.11
C PHE A 136 2.04 -16.62 2.52
N GLN A 137 2.83 -17.21 3.41
CA GLN A 137 4.20 -16.76 3.69
C GLN A 137 5.10 -16.88 2.45
N ASN A 138 5.03 -18.01 1.73
CA ASN A 138 5.76 -18.17 0.47
C ASN A 138 5.32 -17.13 -0.56
N LEU A 139 4.01 -16.88 -0.70
CA LEU A 139 3.49 -15.85 -1.60
C LEU A 139 4.02 -14.45 -1.26
N ARG A 140 4.15 -14.11 0.02
CA ARG A 140 4.77 -12.84 0.45
C ARG A 140 6.26 -12.79 0.08
N GLN A 141 6.99 -13.90 0.16
CA GLN A 141 8.39 -13.98 -0.27
C GLN A 141 8.51 -13.76 -1.78
N GLU A 142 7.70 -14.46 -2.59
CA GLU A 142 7.67 -14.29 -4.05
C GLU A 142 7.29 -12.84 -4.43
N THR A 143 6.39 -12.20 -3.66
CA THR A 143 6.06 -10.77 -3.85
C THR A 143 7.26 -9.88 -3.56
N GLY A 144 8.06 -10.22 -2.54
CA GLY A 144 9.33 -9.55 -2.26
C GLY A 144 10.33 -9.68 -3.42
N ASP A 145 10.45 -10.87 -4.00
CA ASP A 145 11.31 -11.12 -5.16
C ASP A 145 10.82 -10.36 -6.41
N LEU A 146 9.50 -10.26 -6.59
CA LEU A 146 8.90 -9.42 -7.63
C LEU A 146 9.29 -7.94 -7.45
N PHE A 147 9.29 -7.42 -6.22
CA PHE A 147 9.76 -6.05 -5.95
C PHE A 147 11.25 -5.87 -6.25
N CYS A 148 12.09 -6.84 -5.92
CA CYS A 148 13.52 -6.82 -6.27
C CYS A 148 13.72 -6.76 -7.79
N SER A 149 13.08 -7.67 -8.54
CA SER A 149 13.18 -7.70 -10.00
C SER A 149 12.70 -6.40 -10.62
N ALA A 150 11.55 -5.89 -10.17
CA ALA A 150 11.00 -4.64 -10.67
C ALA A 150 11.90 -3.43 -10.37
N HIS A 151 12.51 -3.39 -9.19
CA HIS A 151 13.46 -2.33 -8.83
C HIS A 151 14.68 -2.32 -9.75
N GLU A 152 15.22 -3.49 -10.08
CA GLU A 152 16.31 -3.60 -11.05
C GLU A 152 15.89 -3.10 -12.43
N ASP A 153 14.72 -3.50 -12.92
CA ASP A 153 14.21 -3.11 -14.23
C ASP A 153 13.98 -1.59 -14.32
N VAL A 154 13.36 -0.99 -13.30
CA VAL A 154 13.17 0.46 -13.19
C VAL A 154 14.52 1.19 -13.12
N THR A 155 15.49 0.64 -12.38
CA THR A 155 16.84 1.22 -12.31
C THR A 155 17.57 1.15 -13.66
N ARG A 156 17.36 0.07 -14.43
CA ARG A 156 17.92 -0.08 -15.78
C ARG A 156 17.31 0.93 -16.76
N LEU A 157 16.00 1.18 -16.68
CA LEU A 157 15.34 2.25 -17.47
C LEU A 157 16.01 3.61 -17.22
N GLY A 158 16.23 3.96 -15.95
CA GLY A 158 16.89 5.23 -15.58
C GLY A 158 18.33 5.36 -16.09
N ARG A 159 19.05 4.25 -16.29
CA ARG A 159 20.40 4.24 -16.87
C ARG A 159 20.39 4.31 -18.40
N SER A 160 19.45 3.63 -19.05
CA SER A 160 19.33 3.62 -20.52
C SER A 160 18.95 4.99 -21.09
N SER A 161 18.12 5.75 -20.37
CA SER A 161 17.75 7.13 -20.72
C SER A 161 18.96 8.10 -20.78
N ARG A 162 20.10 7.75 -20.17
CA ARG A 162 21.32 8.57 -20.14
C ARG A 162 22.31 8.30 -21.28
N SER A 163 22.06 7.31 -22.14
CA SER A 163 22.94 6.94 -23.26
C SER A 163 22.34 7.37 -24.61
N PRO A 164 22.89 8.39 -25.29
CA PRO A 164 22.29 8.96 -26.50
C PRO A 164 22.61 8.19 -27.80
N THR A 165 23.21 7.00 -27.76
CA THR A 165 23.75 6.31 -28.96
C THR A 165 22.97 5.07 -29.43
N ALA A 166 21.79 4.77 -28.88
CA ALA A 166 20.98 3.64 -29.34
C ALA A 166 19.73 4.11 -30.08
N GLY A 167 19.63 3.74 -31.36
CA GLY A 167 18.48 4.03 -32.23
C GLY A 167 17.16 3.52 -31.62
N VAL A 168 16.15 4.38 -31.70
CA VAL A 168 14.97 4.39 -30.85
C VAL A 168 13.82 3.58 -31.46
N SER A 169 13.40 2.53 -30.76
CA SER A 169 11.97 2.21 -30.63
C SER A 169 11.49 2.92 -29.36
N GLU A 170 10.72 4.00 -29.55
CA GLU A 170 10.36 5.01 -28.55
C GLU A 170 9.39 4.50 -27.46
N SER A 171 8.91 3.26 -27.59
CA SER A 171 7.76 2.72 -26.85
C SER A 171 8.07 1.98 -25.53
N SER A 172 9.31 2.00 -25.01
CA SER A 172 9.69 1.10 -23.89
C SER A 172 10.44 1.75 -22.73
N GLN A 173 10.32 3.07 -22.52
CA GLN A 173 11.06 3.77 -21.46
C GLN A 173 10.22 4.23 -20.25
N SER A 174 8.96 3.86 -20.15
CA SER A 174 8.09 4.26 -19.04
C SER A 174 7.93 3.17 -17.99
N VAL A 175 7.59 3.57 -16.76
CA VAL A 175 7.34 2.66 -15.64
C VAL A 175 5.97 2.00 -15.70
N GLN A 176 5.02 2.57 -16.46
CA GLN A 176 3.65 2.06 -16.60
C GLN A 176 3.56 0.63 -17.15
N PRO A 177 4.19 0.27 -18.30
CA PRO A 177 4.12 -1.10 -18.82
C PRO A 177 4.79 -2.12 -17.88
N LEU A 178 5.88 -1.74 -17.21
CA LEU A 178 6.49 -2.57 -16.18
C LEU A 178 5.55 -2.79 -15.00
N ALA A 179 4.86 -1.73 -14.55
CA ALA A 179 3.90 -1.81 -13.46
C ALA A 179 2.68 -2.67 -13.82
N GLN A 180 2.21 -2.62 -15.06
CA GLN A 180 1.15 -3.48 -15.58
C GLN A 180 1.59 -4.95 -15.62
N ASP A 181 2.79 -5.23 -16.13
CA ASP A 181 3.34 -6.59 -16.13
C ASP A 181 3.54 -7.12 -14.70
N ALA A 182 4.03 -6.30 -13.77
CA ALA A 182 4.18 -6.67 -12.37
C ALA A 182 2.82 -6.88 -11.67
N ALA A 183 1.82 -6.03 -11.92
CA ALA A 183 0.47 -6.19 -11.39
C ALA A 183 -0.18 -7.48 -11.90
N LYS A 184 0.03 -7.82 -13.18
CA LYS A 184 -0.43 -9.08 -13.76
C LYS A 184 0.26 -10.27 -13.11
N LYS A 185 1.60 -10.27 -13.02
CA LYS A 185 2.36 -11.33 -12.34
C LYS A 185 1.90 -11.53 -10.89
N PHE A 186 1.71 -10.45 -10.15
CA PHE A 186 1.18 -10.50 -8.79
C PHE A 186 -0.22 -11.15 -8.72
N THR A 187 -1.10 -10.78 -9.66
CA THR A 187 -2.45 -11.35 -9.77
C THR A 187 -2.39 -12.84 -10.11
N ASP A 188 -1.54 -13.22 -11.07
CA ASP A 188 -1.32 -14.62 -11.49
C ASP A 188 -0.78 -15.47 -10.33
N MET A 189 0.20 -14.96 -9.57
CA MET A 189 0.75 -15.63 -8.38
C MET A 189 -0.33 -15.89 -7.33
N MET A 190 -1.17 -14.88 -7.06
CA MET A 190 -2.28 -15.00 -6.12
C MET A 190 -3.33 -16.02 -6.59
N GLN A 191 -3.75 -15.94 -7.85
CA GLN A 191 -4.69 -16.90 -8.43
C GLN A 191 -4.15 -18.33 -8.40
N GLN A 192 -2.86 -18.50 -8.69
CA GLN A 192 -2.20 -19.80 -8.62
C GLN A 192 -2.27 -20.37 -7.20
N VAL A 193 -1.98 -19.57 -6.17
CA VAL A 193 -2.11 -19.98 -4.76
C VAL A 193 -3.55 -20.38 -4.42
N LEU A 194 -4.54 -19.60 -4.86
CA LEU A 194 -5.96 -19.91 -4.63
C LEU A 194 -6.38 -21.22 -5.30
N ARG A 195 -6.00 -21.44 -6.58
CA ARG A 195 -6.25 -22.69 -7.32
C ARG A 195 -5.55 -23.89 -6.69
N GLN A 196 -4.34 -23.72 -6.17
CA GLN A 196 -3.65 -24.78 -5.44
C GLN A 196 -4.39 -25.17 -4.15
N MET A 197 -5.09 -24.24 -3.51
CA MET A 197 -5.89 -24.50 -2.31
C MET A 197 -7.29 -25.04 -2.61
N GLU A 198 -7.79 -24.96 -3.85
CA GLU A 198 -9.11 -25.45 -4.23
C GLU A 198 -9.32 -26.94 -3.85
N PRO A 199 -8.39 -27.88 -4.15
CA PRO A 199 -8.53 -29.26 -3.71
C PRO A 199 -8.58 -29.40 -2.19
N LEU A 200 -7.82 -28.60 -1.44
CA LEU A 200 -7.82 -28.60 0.02
C LEU A 200 -9.21 -28.20 0.56
N VAL A 201 -9.81 -27.17 -0.01
CA VAL A 201 -11.12 -26.65 0.40
C VAL A 201 -12.26 -27.62 0.02
N GLN A 202 -12.26 -28.13 -1.22
CA GLN A 202 -13.30 -29.06 -1.71
C GLN A 202 -13.18 -30.46 -1.07
N THR A 203 -11.96 -30.98 -0.97
CA THR A 203 -11.70 -32.28 -0.33
C THR A 203 -11.90 -32.19 1.17
N GLY A 204 -11.41 -31.12 1.81
CA GLY A 204 -11.65 -30.87 3.23
C GLY A 204 -13.15 -30.85 3.56
N ALA A 205 -13.98 -30.26 2.69
CA ALA A 205 -15.43 -30.25 2.86
C ALA A 205 -16.08 -31.64 2.82
N SER A 206 -15.58 -32.56 1.97
CA SER A 206 -16.13 -33.91 1.84
C SER A 206 -15.55 -34.91 2.84
N ILE A 207 -14.27 -34.80 3.15
CA ILE A 207 -13.52 -35.74 3.99
C ILE A 207 -13.66 -35.39 5.48
N LEU A 208 -13.64 -34.10 5.82
CA LEU A 208 -13.68 -33.57 7.18
C LEU A 208 -14.79 -32.50 7.30
N SER A 209 -16.04 -32.89 7.09
CA SER A 209 -17.20 -31.99 7.08
C SER A 209 -17.33 -31.14 8.35
N GLU A 210 -16.88 -31.66 9.50
CA GLU A 210 -16.87 -30.98 10.81
C GLU A 210 -16.05 -29.68 10.81
N ILE A 211 -14.97 -29.61 10.00
CA ILE A 211 -14.07 -28.44 9.92
C ILE A 211 -14.11 -27.75 8.53
N SER A 212 -15.01 -28.16 7.65
CA SER A 212 -15.22 -27.60 6.31
C SER A 212 -15.30 -26.07 6.28
N ARG A 213 -16.06 -25.48 7.22
CA ARG A 213 -16.22 -24.04 7.37
C ARG A 213 -14.92 -23.33 7.75
N LEU A 214 -14.07 -23.99 8.55
CA LEU A 214 -12.80 -23.43 9.00
C LEU A 214 -11.83 -23.21 7.83
N PHE A 215 -11.82 -24.09 6.83
CA PHE A 215 -11.00 -23.90 5.63
C PHE A 215 -11.38 -22.63 4.88
N SER A 216 -12.67 -22.49 4.56
CA SER A 216 -13.19 -21.31 3.86
C SER A 216 -12.88 -20.01 4.62
N ASP A 217 -13.16 -19.98 5.93
CA ASP A 217 -12.92 -18.79 6.76
C ASP A 217 -11.41 -18.45 6.82
N LEU A 218 -10.55 -19.47 6.89
CA LEU A 218 -9.11 -19.29 7.01
C LEU A 218 -8.47 -18.81 5.71
N VAL A 219 -8.82 -19.40 4.56
CA VAL A 219 -8.31 -18.96 3.25
C VAL A 219 -8.74 -17.52 2.97
N GLN A 220 -10.01 -17.18 3.23
CA GLN A 220 -10.49 -15.81 3.09
C GLN A 220 -9.77 -14.83 4.04
N SER A 221 -9.55 -15.23 5.30
CA SER A 221 -8.82 -14.40 6.26
C SER A 221 -7.38 -14.18 5.85
N GLN A 222 -6.68 -15.22 5.39
CA GLN A 222 -5.28 -15.12 4.96
C GLN A 222 -5.14 -14.29 3.68
N PHE A 223 -6.07 -14.44 2.73
CA PHE A 223 -6.15 -13.58 1.54
C PHE A 223 -6.29 -12.10 1.92
N TYR A 224 -7.20 -11.78 2.84
CA TYR A 224 -7.37 -10.40 3.34
C TYR A 224 -6.10 -9.90 4.05
N HIS A 225 -5.50 -10.71 4.92
CA HIS A 225 -4.27 -10.35 5.63
C HIS A 225 -3.10 -10.13 4.68
N PHE A 226 -3.01 -10.91 3.61
CA PHE A 226 -2.01 -10.72 2.57
C PHE A 226 -2.19 -9.38 1.84
N LEU A 227 -3.40 -9.03 1.38
CA LEU A 227 -3.63 -7.73 0.73
C LEU A 227 -3.37 -6.56 1.66
N LYS A 228 -3.74 -6.70 2.94
CA LYS A 228 -3.42 -5.71 3.97
C LYS A 228 -1.89 -5.57 4.15
N TRP A 229 -1.17 -6.68 4.22
CA TRP A 229 0.29 -6.68 4.29
C TRP A 229 0.92 -6.04 3.05
N PHE A 230 0.43 -6.36 1.84
CA PHE A 230 0.93 -5.78 0.59
C PHE A 230 0.84 -4.25 0.59
N ASN A 231 -0.31 -3.70 0.97
CA ASN A 231 -0.50 -2.25 1.03
C ASN A 231 0.43 -1.60 2.05
N ALA A 232 0.58 -2.21 3.23
CA ALA A 232 1.57 -1.74 4.22
C ALA A 232 3.00 -1.83 3.67
N ALA A 233 3.35 -2.93 3.00
CA ALA A 233 4.66 -3.20 2.42
C ALA A 233 5.08 -2.15 1.40
N VAL A 234 4.17 -1.80 0.48
CA VAL A 234 4.42 -0.77 -0.54
C VAL A 234 4.64 0.60 0.11
N LEU A 235 3.82 0.96 1.11
CA LEU A 235 3.92 2.26 1.80
C LEU A 235 5.18 2.39 2.66
N LEU A 236 5.84 1.30 3.08
CA LEU A 236 7.13 1.38 3.79
C LEU A 236 8.21 2.07 2.95
N TYR A 237 8.13 1.96 1.61
CA TYR A 237 9.06 2.66 0.71
C TYR A 237 8.78 4.17 0.59
N ALA A 238 7.60 4.64 1.01
CA ALA A 238 7.24 6.05 1.01
C ALA A 238 7.96 6.84 2.13
N GLU A 239 8.23 6.19 3.27
CA GLU A 239 8.97 6.77 4.42
C GLU A 239 10.13 5.84 4.89
N PRO A 240 11.13 5.58 4.04
CA PRO A 240 12.16 4.56 4.27
C PRO A 240 12.99 4.81 5.54
N LYS A 241 13.24 6.09 5.87
CA LYS A 241 14.02 6.53 7.03
C LYS A 241 13.32 6.28 8.36
N ARG A 242 12.02 6.02 8.36
CA ARG A 242 11.23 5.72 9.56
C ARG A 242 10.98 4.21 9.66
N ALA A 243 10.73 3.58 8.51
CA ALA A 243 10.41 2.17 8.38
C ALA A 243 11.61 1.25 8.66
N PHE A 244 12.76 1.50 8.04
CA PHE A 244 13.91 0.57 8.06
C PHE A 244 14.94 0.88 9.14
N THR A 245 14.81 2.00 9.87
CA THR A 245 15.68 2.32 11.02
C THR A 245 15.13 1.80 12.34
N GLN A 246 13.84 1.43 12.42
CA GLN A 246 13.24 0.88 13.65
C GLN A 246 13.54 -0.61 13.87
N THR A 247 13.97 -1.31 12.82
CA THR A 247 14.26 -2.75 12.87
C THR A 247 15.50 -3.08 13.71
N ASP A 248 16.42 -2.12 13.90
CA ASP A 248 17.69 -2.36 14.59
C ASP A 248 17.69 -2.06 16.10
N ALA A 249 16.63 -1.44 16.67
CA ALA A 249 16.70 -0.95 18.06
C ALA A 249 15.55 -1.33 19.01
N SER A 250 14.39 -1.82 18.54
CA SER A 250 13.24 -2.00 19.46
C SER A 250 12.28 -3.17 19.20
N SER A 251 12.58 -4.11 18.30
CA SER A 251 11.71 -5.28 18.08
C SER A 251 11.86 -6.39 19.14
N VAL A 252 12.81 -6.28 20.08
CA VAL A 252 13.07 -7.33 21.08
C VAL A 252 12.15 -7.25 22.32
N ALA A 253 11.35 -6.18 22.49
CA ALA A 253 10.68 -5.90 23.77
C ALA A 253 9.13 -5.98 23.80
N ARG A 254 8.46 -6.36 22.70
CA ARG A 254 7.02 -6.65 22.75
C ARG A 254 6.72 -7.97 22.04
N GLY A 255 6.44 -8.99 22.84
CA GLY A 255 6.00 -10.31 22.40
C GLY A 255 4.60 -10.28 21.78
N GLU A 256 4.48 -9.69 20.62
CA GLU A 256 3.53 -10.09 19.60
C GLU A 256 4.37 -10.77 18.51
N GLU A 257 4.13 -12.05 18.23
CA GLU A 257 4.84 -12.83 17.21
C GLU A 257 4.85 -12.04 15.88
N SER A 258 5.98 -11.38 15.59
CA SER A 258 6.17 -10.66 14.35
C SER A 258 6.53 -11.67 13.27
N ASP A 259 5.50 -12.35 12.76
CA ASP A 259 5.52 -13.17 11.55
C ASP A 259 5.60 -12.29 10.27
N ALA A 260 6.34 -11.18 10.38
CA ALA A 260 6.48 -10.16 9.37
C ALA A 260 7.73 -10.46 8.56
N LEU A 261 7.53 -10.97 7.34
CA LEU A 261 8.59 -11.04 6.34
C LEU A 261 9.33 -9.70 6.26
N VAL A 262 10.65 -9.75 6.48
CA VAL A 262 11.54 -8.61 6.35
C VAL A 262 11.67 -8.30 4.87
N LEU A 263 11.00 -7.23 4.43
CA LEU A 263 11.13 -6.76 3.06
C LEU A 263 12.59 -6.35 2.78
N PRO A 264 13.09 -6.60 1.56
CA PRO A 264 14.41 -6.16 1.16
C PRO A 264 14.49 -4.62 1.19
N TRP A 265 15.63 -4.08 1.61
CA TRP A 265 15.87 -2.65 1.45
C TRP A 265 16.12 -2.35 -0.03
N LEU A 266 15.24 -1.55 -0.62
CA LEU A 266 15.34 -1.06 -2.00
C LEU A 266 15.42 0.46 -1.98
N GLU A 267 16.34 1.05 -2.74
CA GLU A 267 16.51 2.50 -2.78
C GLU A 267 15.23 3.16 -3.37
N PRO A 268 14.50 3.99 -2.58
CA PRO A 268 13.23 4.56 -3.00
C PRO A 268 13.46 5.80 -3.87
N SER A 269 13.79 5.54 -5.14
CA SER A 269 13.90 6.57 -6.17
C SER A 269 12.51 7.02 -6.66
N PRO A 270 12.36 8.26 -7.15
CA PRO A 270 11.07 8.71 -7.71
C PRO A 270 10.50 7.78 -8.79
N PRO A 271 11.28 7.24 -9.75
CA PRO A 271 10.78 6.27 -10.72
C PRO A 271 10.25 4.99 -10.09
N PHE A 272 10.90 4.48 -9.02
CA PHE A 272 10.44 3.29 -8.33
C PHE A 272 9.14 3.53 -7.54
N LEU A 273 9.01 4.68 -6.89
CA LEU A 273 7.76 5.05 -6.21
C LEU A 273 6.61 5.26 -7.21
N LEU A 274 6.88 5.83 -8.38
CA LEU A 274 5.90 5.91 -9.46
C LEU A 274 5.51 4.54 -9.99
N PHE A 275 6.47 3.63 -10.17
CA PHE A 275 6.20 2.24 -10.53
C PHE A 275 5.26 1.57 -9.54
N LEU A 276 5.55 1.65 -8.23
CA LEU A 276 4.72 1.07 -7.18
C LEU A 276 3.31 1.67 -7.17
N ALA A 277 3.20 2.98 -7.35
CA ALA A 277 1.90 3.64 -7.44
C ALA A 277 1.10 3.18 -8.67
N CYS A 278 1.74 3.09 -9.84
CA CYS A 278 1.11 2.52 -11.04
C CYS A 278 0.63 1.09 -10.79
N MET A 279 1.45 0.25 -10.16
CA MET A 279 1.11 -1.14 -9.85
C MET A 279 -0.10 -1.21 -8.91
N CYS A 280 -0.11 -0.45 -7.82
CA CYS A 280 -1.25 -0.35 -6.91
C CYS A 280 -2.53 0.10 -7.64
N ARG A 281 -2.41 1.04 -8.57
CA ARG A 281 -3.57 1.52 -9.32
C ARG A 281 -4.15 0.45 -10.24
N GLU A 282 -3.31 -0.29 -10.97
CA GLU A 282 -3.73 -1.41 -11.82
C GLU A 282 -4.34 -2.56 -11.00
N LEU A 283 -3.78 -2.85 -9.83
CA LEU A 283 -4.35 -3.84 -8.91
C LEU A 283 -5.72 -3.40 -8.37
N ALA A 284 -5.90 -2.11 -8.08
CA ALA A 284 -7.18 -1.59 -7.62
C ALA A 284 -8.24 -1.54 -8.73
N THR A 285 -7.86 -1.39 -10.00
CA THR A 285 -8.81 -1.37 -11.11
C THR A 285 -9.28 -2.76 -11.50
N GLU A 286 -8.36 -3.72 -11.64
CA GLU A 286 -8.68 -5.05 -12.18
C GLU A 286 -8.16 -6.20 -11.31
N GLY A 287 -6.91 -6.15 -10.85
CA GLY A 287 -6.23 -7.30 -10.23
C GLY A 287 -6.91 -7.85 -8.96
N ILE A 288 -7.26 -7.00 -7.99
CA ILE A 288 -7.92 -7.45 -6.75
C ILE A 288 -9.30 -8.05 -7.05
N GLY A 289 -10.04 -7.44 -7.99
CA GLY A 289 -11.34 -7.97 -8.41
C GLY A 289 -11.25 -9.36 -9.04
N GLU A 290 -10.20 -9.60 -9.82
CA GLU A 290 -9.90 -10.92 -10.39
C GLU A 290 -9.57 -11.96 -9.32
N CYS A 291 -8.67 -11.65 -8.40
CA CYS A 291 -8.33 -12.55 -7.29
C CYS A 291 -9.55 -12.92 -6.44
N VAL A 292 -10.47 -11.97 -6.22
CA VAL A 292 -11.71 -12.21 -5.47
C VAL A 292 -12.65 -13.15 -6.24
N ARG A 293 -12.74 -13.04 -7.57
CA ARG A 293 -13.53 -13.98 -8.38
C ARG A 293 -13.00 -15.40 -8.24
N GLU A 294 -11.68 -15.57 -8.39
CA GLU A 294 -11.04 -16.88 -8.21
C GLU A 294 -11.26 -17.43 -6.80
N LEU A 295 -11.14 -16.59 -5.76
CA LEU A 295 -11.43 -17.00 -4.39
C LEU A 295 -12.86 -17.50 -4.21
N ILE A 296 -13.85 -16.85 -4.85
CA ILE A 296 -15.25 -17.29 -4.80
C ILE A 296 -15.42 -18.65 -5.48
N GLU A 297 -14.74 -18.88 -6.60
CA GLU A 297 -14.76 -20.17 -7.33
C GLU A 297 -14.09 -21.30 -6.53
N CYS A 298 -13.06 -20.99 -5.74
CA CYS A 298 -12.37 -21.96 -4.88
C CYS A 298 -13.21 -22.43 -3.68
N LEU A 299 -14.24 -21.68 -3.28
CA LEU A 299 -15.04 -21.99 -2.10
C LEU A 299 -16.13 -23.02 -2.40
N PRO A 300 -16.51 -23.89 -1.44
CA PRO A 300 -17.56 -24.86 -1.66
C PRO A 300 -18.90 -24.14 -1.88
N ALA A 301 -19.69 -24.61 -2.86
CA ALA A 301 -21.04 -24.10 -3.05
C ALA A 301 -21.83 -24.19 -1.73
N PRO A 302 -22.60 -23.15 -1.35
CA PRO A 302 -23.36 -23.19 -0.11
C PRO A 302 -24.29 -24.40 -0.13
N LEU A 303 -24.03 -25.35 0.79
CA LEU A 303 -24.93 -26.48 1.03
C LEU A 303 -26.32 -25.89 1.28
N SER A 304 -27.31 -26.31 0.48
CA SER A 304 -28.72 -25.94 0.60
C SER A 304 -29.15 -25.89 2.07
N PRO A 305 -30.03 -24.96 2.49
CA PRO A 305 -30.43 -24.82 3.88
C PRO A 305 -31.24 -26.06 4.31
N SER A 306 -30.55 -27.07 4.82
CA SER A 306 -31.18 -28.18 5.50
C SER A 306 -31.70 -27.67 6.84
N LYS A 307 -33.02 -27.74 7.00
CA LYS A 307 -33.77 -27.47 8.23
C LYS A 307 -33.05 -28.03 9.47
N ALA A 308 -32.48 -27.16 10.30
CA ALA A 308 -32.09 -27.51 11.65
C ALA A 308 -32.09 -26.27 12.54
N GLY A 309 -33.02 -26.26 13.50
CA GLY A 309 -32.85 -25.73 14.86
C GLY A 309 -32.66 -24.22 15.03
N GLU A 310 -33.75 -23.56 15.44
CA GLU A 310 -33.64 -22.37 16.29
C GLU A 310 -32.82 -22.72 17.55
N GLY A 311 -31.72 -22.00 17.78
CA GLY A 311 -31.04 -21.98 19.08
C GLY A 311 -29.53 -21.95 19.02
N GLY A 312 -28.95 -20.76 19.25
CA GLY A 312 -27.61 -20.62 19.84
C GLY A 312 -26.47 -20.28 18.88
N ASP A 313 -25.98 -19.04 18.99
CA ASP A 313 -24.67 -18.56 18.56
C ASP A 313 -24.30 -18.65 17.08
N ALA A 314 -25.05 -17.90 16.28
CA ALA A 314 -24.56 -17.30 15.04
C ALA A 314 -23.48 -16.24 15.34
N ARG A 315 -22.32 -16.69 15.84
CA ARG A 315 -21.08 -15.92 15.92
C ARG A 315 -20.62 -15.69 14.47
N ARG A 316 -21.17 -14.63 13.88
CA ARG A 316 -20.91 -14.02 12.56
C ARG A 316 -19.89 -14.78 11.72
N SER A 317 -20.41 -15.58 10.80
CA SER A 317 -19.67 -16.12 9.65
C SER A 317 -18.93 -14.97 8.97
N ARG A 318 -17.59 -14.97 9.02
CA ARG A 318 -16.73 -14.00 8.35
C ARG A 318 -16.54 -14.45 6.89
N HIS A 319 -17.65 -14.59 6.18
CA HIS A 319 -17.57 -14.55 4.73
C HIS A 319 -17.00 -13.17 4.36
N MET A 320 -15.91 -13.13 3.59
CA MET A 320 -15.36 -11.87 3.10
C MET A 320 -16.49 -11.11 2.43
N SER A 321 -16.91 -10.03 3.10
CA SER A 321 -18.10 -9.32 2.69
C SER A 321 -17.78 -8.52 1.43
N GLN A 322 -18.79 -8.22 0.62
CA GLN A 322 -18.62 -7.28 -0.49
C GLN A 322 -18.04 -5.93 -0.01
N LEU A 323 -18.29 -5.57 1.26
CA LEU A 323 -17.72 -4.40 1.92
C LEU A 323 -16.21 -4.55 2.14
N ASP A 324 -15.71 -5.74 2.52
CA ASP A 324 -14.28 -6.00 2.71
C ASP A 324 -13.50 -5.93 1.38
N VAL A 325 -14.08 -6.43 0.30
CA VAL A 325 -13.51 -6.34 -1.06
C VAL A 325 -13.42 -4.89 -1.52
N THR A 326 -14.52 -4.15 -1.39
CA THR A 326 -14.58 -2.73 -1.76
C THR A 326 -13.57 -1.92 -0.92
N HIS A 327 -13.45 -2.24 0.36
CA HIS A 327 -12.47 -1.64 1.25
C HIS A 327 -11.02 -1.93 0.81
N MET A 328 -10.67 -3.16 0.41
CA MET A 328 -9.31 -3.47 -0.07
C MET A 328 -8.96 -2.80 -1.40
N ILE A 329 -9.90 -2.70 -2.32
CA ILE A 329 -9.72 -1.91 -3.55
C ILE A 329 -9.47 -0.45 -3.20
N GLN A 330 -10.26 0.11 -2.27
CA GLN A 330 -10.11 1.50 -1.84
C GLN A 330 -8.77 1.76 -1.14
N VAL A 331 -8.36 0.90 -0.20
CA VAL A 331 -7.06 1.01 0.48
C VAL A 331 -5.90 0.92 -0.52
N THR A 332 -6.02 0.09 -1.55
CA THR A 332 -4.99 -0.04 -2.59
C THR A 332 -4.93 1.20 -3.48
N ARG A 333 -6.07 1.79 -3.81
CA ARG A 333 -6.14 3.07 -4.51
C ARG A 333 -5.55 4.22 -3.67
N GLU A 334 -5.87 4.27 -2.39
CA GLU A 334 -5.31 5.26 -1.46
C GLU A 334 -3.79 5.12 -1.32
N SER A 335 -3.29 3.89 -1.25
CA SER A 335 -1.84 3.61 -1.21
C SER A 335 -1.14 4.11 -2.47
N SER A 336 -1.74 3.91 -3.64
CA SER A 336 -1.26 4.51 -4.89
C SER A 336 -1.17 6.03 -4.76
N VAL A 337 -2.25 6.71 -4.39
CA VAL A 337 -2.27 8.18 -4.29
C VAL A 337 -1.22 8.70 -3.31
N GLU A 338 -1.03 8.04 -2.17
CA GLU A 338 -0.04 8.43 -1.18
C GLU A 338 1.39 8.41 -1.75
N LEU A 339 1.75 7.36 -2.49
CA LEU A 339 3.04 7.25 -3.18
C LEU A 339 3.23 8.37 -4.21
N LEU A 340 2.19 8.69 -5.00
CA LEU A 340 2.24 9.79 -5.95
C LEU A 340 2.47 11.13 -5.24
N GLN A 341 1.79 11.36 -4.13
CA GLN A 341 1.99 12.56 -3.32
C GLN A 341 3.38 12.62 -2.70
N VAL A 342 4.01 11.50 -2.34
CA VAL A 342 5.41 11.49 -1.87
C VAL A 342 6.35 11.93 -2.98
N VAL A 343 6.18 11.43 -4.20
CA VAL A 343 7.00 11.85 -5.36
C VAL A 343 6.80 13.35 -5.65
N ALA A 344 5.56 13.83 -5.67
CA ALA A 344 5.27 15.25 -5.87
C ALA A 344 5.87 16.14 -4.76
N ARG A 345 5.81 15.68 -3.49
CA ARG A 345 6.45 16.35 -2.35
C ARG A 345 7.96 16.39 -2.50
N GLN A 346 8.60 15.30 -2.93
CA GLN A 346 10.06 15.24 -3.08
C GLN A 346 10.58 16.30 -4.06
N TYR A 347 9.96 16.41 -5.23
CA TYR A 347 10.37 17.41 -6.22
C TYR A 347 9.97 18.83 -5.83
N GLY A 348 8.76 19.03 -5.29
CA GLY A 348 8.36 20.35 -4.85
C GLY A 348 9.18 20.85 -3.66
N ASN A 349 9.66 19.98 -2.77
CA ASN A 349 10.61 20.35 -1.71
C ASN A 349 11.93 20.87 -2.30
N GLN A 350 12.40 20.33 -3.42
CA GLN A 350 13.58 20.87 -4.11
C GLN A 350 13.32 22.29 -4.63
N LEU A 351 12.14 22.57 -5.18
CA LEU A 351 11.75 23.93 -5.58
C LEU A 351 11.69 24.87 -4.36
N CYS A 352 11.08 24.41 -3.26
CA CYS A 352 11.05 25.15 -1.99
C CYS A 352 12.46 25.50 -1.51
N LEU A 353 13.42 24.57 -1.57
CA LEU A 353 14.81 24.82 -1.16
C LEU A 353 15.51 25.87 -2.03
N LEU A 354 15.28 25.88 -3.34
CA LEU A 354 15.83 26.93 -4.23
C LEU A 354 15.34 28.32 -3.81
N ILE A 355 14.05 28.43 -3.53
CA ILE A 355 13.43 29.69 -3.07
C ILE A 355 13.96 30.05 -1.68
N GLN A 356 13.97 29.12 -0.73
CA GLN A 356 14.42 29.38 0.64
C GLN A 356 15.86 29.90 0.66
N ASN A 357 16.75 29.26 -0.10
CA ASN A 357 18.15 29.67 -0.20
C ASN A 357 18.29 31.06 -0.83
N GLY A 358 17.53 31.35 -1.89
CA GLY A 358 17.57 32.66 -2.54
C GLY A 358 16.98 33.77 -1.66
N VAL A 359 15.90 33.49 -0.93
CA VAL A 359 15.32 34.41 0.07
C VAL A 359 16.32 34.68 1.19
N ALA A 360 16.97 33.66 1.74
CA ALA A 360 17.95 33.81 2.81
C ALA A 360 19.22 34.56 2.37
N ALA A 361 19.61 34.44 1.09
CA ALA A 361 20.78 35.11 0.54
C ALA A 361 20.55 36.60 0.19
N THR A 362 19.29 37.07 0.17
CA THR A 362 18.94 38.43 -0.25
C THR A 362 18.74 39.34 0.95
N SER A 363 19.39 40.51 0.97
CA SER A 363 19.18 41.51 2.04
C SER A 363 17.94 42.38 1.77
N TRP A 364 16.76 41.83 2.04
CA TRP A 364 15.47 42.46 1.67
C TRP A 364 15.17 43.81 2.35
N ALA A 365 15.67 44.04 3.56
CA ALA A 365 15.43 45.29 4.28
C ALA A 365 16.34 46.44 3.78
N ASP A 366 17.53 46.09 3.29
CA ASP A 366 18.60 47.03 2.95
C ASP A 366 18.82 47.15 1.43
N MET A 367 17.82 46.78 0.62
CA MET A 367 17.90 46.97 -0.83
C MET A 367 17.71 48.45 -1.18
N ASP A 368 18.80 49.07 -1.66
CA ASP A 368 18.88 50.51 -1.98
C ASP A 368 18.85 50.84 -3.49
N GLU A 369 18.91 49.82 -4.36
CA GLU A 369 18.90 50.00 -5.82
C GLU A 369 17.64 49.41 -6.47
N GLU A 370 17.13 50.11 -7.49
CA GLU A 370 16.01 49.62 -8.29
C GLU A 370 16.40 48.34 -9.06
N PRO A 371 15.61 47.25 -8.94
CA PRO A 371 15.99 45.97 -9.50
C PRO A 371 15.97 46.00 -11.03
N ARG A 372 17.06 45.56 -11.66
CA ARG A 372 17.25 45.57 -13.12
C ARG A 372 16.97 44.22 -13.78
N SER A 373 16.78 43.18 -12.98
CA SER A 373 16.52 41.82 -13.42
C SER A 373 15.65 41.08 -12.42
N VAL A 374 15.04 40.00 -12.88
CA VAL A 374 14.45 38.97 -12.01
C VAL A 374 15.56 38.26 -11.25
N GLN A 375 15.32 37.82 -10.02
CA GLN A 375 16.34 37.08 -9.26
C GLN A 375 16.66 35.73 -9.92
N GLU A 376 17.94 35.35 -9.91
CA GLU A 376 18.38 34.07 -10.48
C GLU A 376 17.73 32.86 -9.79
N MET A 377 17.30 32.99 -8.53
CA MET A 377 16.56 31.92 -7.85
C MET A 377 15.24 31.58 -8.57
N MET A 378 14.54 32.56 -9.13
CA MET A 378 13.29 32.30 -9.86
C MET A 378 13.55 31.67 -11.22
N ALA A 379 14.63 32.07 -11.89
CA ALA A 379 15.08 31.40 -13.11
C ALA A 379 15.40 29.92 -12.83
N ALA A 380 16.14 29.64 -11.75
CA ALA A 380 16.44 28.27 -11.32
C ALA A 380 15.18 27.45 -10.98
N VAL A 381 14.16 28.05 -10.36
CA VAL A 381 12.86 27.40 -10.10
C VAL A 381 12.16 27.00 -11.40
N VAL A 382 12.15 27.90 -12.39
CA VAL A 382 11.54 27.62 -13.70
C VAL A 382 12.31 26.52 -14.44
N GLU A 383 13.63 26.63 -14.51
CA GLU A 383 14.50 25.62 -15.14
C GLU A 383 14.35 24.25 -14.47
N ALA A 384 14.33 24.20 -13.13
CA ALA A 384 14.09 22.97 -12.37
C ALA A 384 12.70 22.40 -12.63
N THR A 385 11.66 23.24 -12.72
CA THR A 385 10.28 22.81 -13.04
C THR A 385 10.21 22.12 -14.40
N PHE A 386 10.84 22.69 -15.43
CA PHE A 386 10.92 22.06 -16.76
C PHE A 386 11.67 20.72 -16.71
N ARG A 387 12.79 20.67 -15.99
CA ARG A 387 13.57 19.44 -15.84
C ARG A 387 12.76 18.35 -15.14
N PHE A 388 12.14 18.65 -14.00
CA PHE A 388 11.29 17.69 -13.27
C PHE A 388 10.09 17.26 -14.09
N GLY A 389 9.41 18.18 -14.78
CA GLY A 389 8.30 17.87 -15.67
C GLY A 389 8.70 16.91 -16.79
N LYS A 390 9.88 17.11 -17.40
CA LYS A 390 10.43 16.20 -18.42
C LYS A 390 10.79 14.83 -17.84
N GLU A 391 11.45 14.80 -16.67
CA GLU A 391 11.78 13.55 -15.97
C GLU A 391 10.51 12.73 -15.65
N LEU A 392 9.46 13.39 -15.16
CA LEU A 392 8.17 12.77 -14.85
C LEU A 392 7.43 12.31 -16.10
N ALA A 393 7.40 13.12 -17.15
CA ALA A 393 6.73 12.76 -18.40
C ALA A 393 7.40 11.55 -19.07
N LEU A 394 8.73 11.49 -19.08
CA LEU A 394 9.46 10.32 -19.58
C LEU A 394 9.22 9.08 -18.70
N ALA A 395 9.29 9.23 -17.37
CA ALA A 395 9.04 8.13 -16.45
C ALA A 395 7.61 7.57 -16.59
N LEU A 396 6.61 8.42 -16.79
CA LEU A 396 5.21 8.03 -16.95
C LEU A 396 4.86 7.59 -18.38
N GLY A 397 5.69 7.89 -19.38
CA GLY A 397 5.32 7.71 -20.80
C GLY A 397 4.24 8.68 -21.26
N ASP A 398 4.19 9.88 -20.68
CA ASP A 398 3.22 10.92 -21.02
C ASP A 398 3.65 11.66 -22.30
N GLU A 399 3.41 11.01 -23.45
CA GLU A 399 3.77 11.52 -24.78
C GLU A 399 3.06 12.84 -25.13
N HIS A 400 1.87 13.07 -24.54
CA HIS A 400 1.06 14.27 -24.76
C HIS A 400 1.44 15.44 -23.85
N SER A 401 2.41 15.23 -22.96
CA SER A 401 2.87 16.23 -22.03
C SER A 401 3.51 17.42 -22.75
N ALA A 402 3.28 18.62 -22.19
CA ALA A 402 3.95 19.84 -22.62
C ALA A 402 5.48 19.77 -22.47
N PHE A 403 6.03 18.77 -21.76
CA PHE A 403 7.47 18.61 -21.49
C PHE A 403 8.22 17.72 -22.50
N VAL A 404 7.54 16.87 -23.28
CA VAL A 404 8.17 15.89 -24.20
C VAL A 404 8.07 16.31 -25.67
N GLY A 405 7.00 17.00 -26.08
CA GLY A 405 6.80 17.45 -27.45
C GLY A 405 7.61 18.69 -27.84
N SER A 406 8.33 18.64 -28.96
CA SER A 406 9.09 19.77 -29.51
C SER A 406 8.21 20.89 -30.08
N ASN A 407 6.93 20.69 -30.38
CA ASN A 407 6.13 21.71 -31.07
C ASN A 407 4.62 21.60 -30.75
N SER A 408 3.95 22.77 -30.60
CA SER A 408 2.50 22.99 -30.80
C SER A 408 1.58 23.37 -29.62
N ARG A 409 2.09 23.72 -28.43
CA ARG A 409 1.29 24.54 -27.46
C ARG A 409 1.81 25.96 -27.28
N THR A 410 3.08 26.21 -27.65
CA THR A 410 3.76 27.50 -27.48
C THR A 410 3.49 28.50 -28.60
N ALA A 411 3.13 28.06 -29.82
CA ALA A 411 2.95 28.94 -30.97
C ALA A 411 1.63 29.74 -31.00
N SER A 412 0.69 29.50 -30.06
CA SER A 412 -0.65 30.13 -30.07
C SER A 412 -0.90 31.05 -28.87
N ARG A 413 -0.04 31.04 -27.84
CA ARG A 413 -0.19 31.92 -26.66
C ARG A 413 0.67 33.17 -26.84
N ASP A 414 0.29 34.01 -27.79
CA ASP A 414 0.94 35.28 -28.11
C ASP A 414 1.12 36.15 -26.85
N PHE A 415 2.38 36.38 -26.47
CA PHE A 415 2.84 37.33 -25.45
C PHE A 415 2.18 38.72 -25.59
N ARG A 416 1.84 39.13 -26.84
CA ARG A 416 1.22 40.43 -27.13
C ARG A 416 -0.22 40.58 -26.65
N ARG A 417 -1.02 39.51 -26.52
CA ARG A 417 -2.44 39.64 -26.11
C ARG A 417 -2.63 39.92 -24.62
N ARG A 418 -1.67 39.62 -23.75
CA ARG A 418 -1.79 39.86 -22.28
C ARG A 418 -1.13 41.15 -21.77
N ALA A 419 -0.19 41.74 -22.52
CA ALA A 419 0.19 43.14 -22.26
C ALA A 419 -1.02 44.10 -22.35
N SER A 420 -2.11 43.69 -23.00
CA SER A 420 -3.42 44.37 -23.01
C SER A 420 -4.32 44.03 -21.81
N ALA A 421 -4.22 42.85 -21.21
CA ALA A 421 -4.98 42.50 -19.99
C ALA A 421 -4.44 43.25 -18.75
N LEU A 422 -3.14 43.51 -18.71
CA LEU A 422 -2.50 44.37 -17.69
C LEU A 422 -2.85 45.86 -17.86
N ARG A 423 -3.30 46.30 -19.04
CA ARG A 423 -3.76 47.68 -19.30
C ARG A 423 -5.18 47.94 -18.80
N SER A 424 -6.00 46.91 -18.62
CA SER A 424 -7.44 47.06 -18.39
C SER A 424 -7.88 47.02 -16.91
N ARG A 425 -6.95 47.07 -15.94
CA ARG A 425 -7.31 47.04 -14.50
C ARG A 425 -7.01 48.32 -13.71
N ASN A 426 -6.34 49.30 -14.32
CA ASN A 426 -5.96 50.56 -13.64
C ASN A 426 -6.42 51.86 -14.34
N GLY A 427 -7.37 51.78 -15.27
CA GLY A 427 -7.84 52.95 -16.03
C GLY A 427 -9.17 53.53 -15.53
N GLY A 428 -9.13 54.32 -14.44
CA GLY A 428 -10.11 55.38 -14.19
C GLY A 428 -11.29 55.09 -13.24
N ALA A 429 -11.13 55.40 -11.95
CA ALA A 429 -12.13 56.10 -11.14
C ALA A 429 -11.55 56.51 -9.78
N VAL A 430 -11.59 57.82 -9.57
CA VAL A 430 -11.49 58.63 -8.35
C VAL A 430 -11.86 57.89 -7.04
N ALA A 431 -10.99 58.05 -6.03
CA ALA A 431 -11.23 58.08 -4.57
C ALA A 431 -12.19 57.07 -3.90
N ALA A 432 -11.64 56.41 -2.86
CA ALA A 432 -12.29 55.70 -1.76
C ALA A 432 -12.82 54.27 -2.05
N SER A 433 -12.46 53.34 -1.15
CA SER A 433 -13.00 51.97 -0.94
C SER A 433 -12.33 50.74 -1.59
N SER A 434 -11.07 50.80 -2.05
CA SER A 434 -10.38 49.62 -2.60
C SER A 434 -9.89 48.57 -1.58
N GLY A 435 -10.13 48.76 -0.27
CA GLY A 435 -9.86 47.75 0.75
C GLY A 435 -10.99 46.71 0.88
N MET A 436 -12.25 47.12 0.76
CA MET A 436 -13.41 46.24 1.03
C MET A 436 -13.78 45.33 -0.15
N GLN A 437 -13.48 45.73 -1.40
CA GLN A 437 -13.89 44.95 -2.57
C GLN A 437 -12.98 43.75 -2.84
N LEU A 438 -11.70 43.83 -2.44
CA LEU A 438 -10.79 42.68 -2.39
C LEU A 438 -11.13 41.72 -1.23
N ASP A 439 -11.73 42.23 -0.15
CA ASP A 439 -12.13 41.43 1.00
C ASP A 439 -13.38 40.59 0.74
N VAL A 440 -14.37 41.06 -0.05
CA VAL A 440 -15.58 40.27 -0.33
C VAL A 440 -15.31 39.12 -1.32
N ALA A 441 -14.37 39.28 -2.26
CA ALA A 441 -13.91 38.18 -3.12
C ALA A 441 -13.04 37.16 -2.34
N ARG A 442 -12.36 37.62 -1.28
CA ARG A 442 -11.55 36.78 -0.37
C ARG A 442 -12.41 35.94 0.59
N ILE A 443 -13.67 36.32 0.86
CA ILE A 443 -14.61 35.54 1.67
C ILE A 443 -15.02 34.21 0.99
N PHE A 444 -14.82 34.09 -0.33
CA PHE A 444 -14.86 32.83 -1.07
C PHE A 444 -13.49 32.42 -1.62
N ALA A 445 -12.40 32.71 -0.90
CA ALA A 445 -11.09 32.16 -1.25
C ALA A 445 -11.18 30.64 -1.20
N ARG A 446 -11.39 30.02 -2.37
CA ARG A 446 -11.36 28.57 -2.58
C ARG A 446 -10.07 28.10 -1.93
N LYS A 447 -10.17 27.28 -0.89
CA LYS A 447 -9.00 26.72 -0.22
C LYS A 447 -8.22 25.91 -1.25
N ILE A 448 -7.19 26.52 -1.85
CA ILE A 448 -6.38 25.87 -2.88
C ILE A 448 -5.67 24.71 -2.21
N GLN A 449 -6.07 23.49 -2.55
CA GLN A 449 -5.41 22.28 -2.06
C GLN A 449 -4.12 22.07 -2.84
N ILE A 450 -3.01 21.85 -2.11
CA ILE A 450 -1.70 21.60 -2.73
C ILE A 450 -1.73 20.23 -3.42
N PHE A 451 -2.17 19.21 -2.68
CA PHE A 451 -2.37 17.85 -3.18
C PHE A 451 -3.88 17.56 -3.22
N PRO A 452 -4.45 17.24 -4.39
CA PRO A 452 -5.82 16.76 -4.47
C PRO A 452 -5.94 15.36 -3.84
N THR A 453 -7.16 14.99 -3.46
CA THR A 453 -7.48 13.64 -2.95
C THR A 453 -7.22 12.55 -3.99
N ASP A 454 -7.31 12.89 -5.27
CA ASP A 454 -6.95 12.01 -6.38
C ASP A 454 -5.97 12.75 -7.28
N LEU A 455 -4.70 12.34 -7.25
CA LEU A 455 -3.65 12.93 -8.08
C LEU A 455 -3.54 12.15 -9.38
N GLU A 456 -3.84 12.81 -10.49
CA GLU A 456 -3.72 12.20 -11.82
C GLU A 456 -2.27 11.80 -12.13
N LEU A 457 -2.10 10.69 -12.86
CA LEU A 457 -0.79 10.22 -13.32
C LEU A 457 -0.38 10.92 -14.62
N THR A 458 -0.26 12.24 -14.56
CA THR A 458 0.19 13.08 -15.68
C THR A 458 1.28 14.02 -15.19
N ALA A 459 2.27 14.31 -16.03
CA ALA A 459 3.36 15.21 -15.62
C ALA A 459 2.85 16.61 -15.24
N ASP A 460 1.79 17.07 -15.91
CA ASP A 460 1.13 18.35 -15.69
C ASP A 460 0.54 18.42 -14.26
N ALA A 461 -0.13 17.37 -13.77
CA ALA A 461 -0.71 17.33 -12.43
C ALA A 461 0.37 17.39 -11.33
N PHE A 462 1.48 16.67 -11.51
CA PHE A 462 2.63 16.74 -10.61
C PHE A 462 3.23 18.15 -10.59
N VAL A 463 3.46 18.74 -11.76
CA VAL A 463 4.02 20.10 -11.88
C VAL A 463 3.13 21.13 -11.22
N GLN A 464 1.81 21.03 -11.39
CA GLN A 464 0.87 21.89 -10.70
C GLN A 464 0.99 21.76 -9.17
N ALA A 465 1.07 20.54 -8.61
CA ALA A 465 1.22 20.33 -7.17
C ALA A 465 2.54 20.90 -6.62
N MET A 466 3.65 20.67 -7.33
CA MET A 466 4.97 21.19 -6.97
C MET A 466 5.00 22.71 -6.94
N LEU A 467 4.45 23.37 -7.96
CA LEU A 467 4.39 24.82 -8.07
C LEU A 467 3.48 25.43 -7.00
N LYS A 468 2.30 24.83 -6.75
CA LYS A 468 1.39 25.25 -5.67
C LYS A 468 2.08 25.21 -4.31
N MET A 469 2.89 24.19 -4.06
CA MET A 469 3.67 24.07 -2.82
C MET A 469 4.76 25.15 -2.73
N ALA A 470 5.55 25.32 -3.79
CA ALA A 470 6.65 26.28 -3.83
C ALA A 470 6.18 27.74 -3.69
N ILE A 471 5.12 28.13 -4.40
CA ILE A 471 4.59 29.51 -4.33
C ILE A 471 3.98 29.78 -2.96
N LYS A 472 3.28 28.82 -2.35
CA LYS A 472 2.78 28.96 -0.98
C LYS A 472 3.92 29.12 0.03
N ALA A 473 4.96 28.28 -0.06
CA ALA A 473 6.12 28.40 0.81
C ALA A 473 6.81 29.76 0.64
N PHE A 474 6.97 30.23 -0.60
CA PHE A 474 7.50 31.57 -0.88
C PHE A 474 6.67 32.66 -0.20
N SER A 475 5.35 32.57 -0.34
CA SER A 475 4.40 33.48 0.28
C SER A 475 4.55 33.55 1.80
N GLU A 476 4.73 32.39 2.46
CA GLU A 476 4.97 32.36 3.91
C GLU A 476 6.32 32.96 4.30
N TRP A 477 7.39 32.70 3.56
CA TRP A 477 8.68 33.35 3.85
C TRP A 477 8.60 34.85 3.69
N VAL A 478 7.94 35.35 2.64
CA VAL A 478 7.74 36.78 2.44
C VAL A 478 6.99 37.42 3.61
N ARG A 479 6.01 36.73 4.22
CA ARG A 479 5.30 37.24 5.41
C ARG A 479 6.21 37.46 6.61
N LEU A 480 7.34 36.76 6.70
CA LEU A 480 8.32 36.91 7.77
C LEU A 480 9.32 38.05 7.53
N LEU A 481 9.40 38.57 6.31
CA LEU A 481 10.35 39.61 5.94
C LEU A 481 9.86 41.00 6.35
N GLN A 482 10.81 41.94 6.43
CA GLN A 482 10.57 43.37 6.27
C GLN A 482 11.17 43.77 4.93
N LEU A 483 10.40 44.47 4.09
CA LEU A 483 10.81 44.77 2.72
C LEU A 483 11.05 46.28 2.53
N SER A 484 12.18 46.65 1.96
CA SER A 484 12.35 48.00 1.39
C SER A 484 11.43 48.20 0.18
N LYS A 485 11.33 49.43 -0.31
CA LYS A 485 10.66 49.75 -1.58
C LYS A 485 11.17 48.88 -2.73
N PHE A 486 12.49 48.78 -2.89
CA PHE A 486 13.10 48.05 -4.01
C PHE A 486 13.01 46.54 -3.83
N ALA A 487 12.97 46.05 -2.59
CA ALA A 487 12.66 44.65 -2.30
C ALA A 487 11.22 44.27 -2.69
N LEU A 488 10.22 45.14 -2.44
CA LEU A 488 8.86 44.94 -2.94
C LEU A 488 8.83 44.86 -4.47
N GLN A 489 9.56 45.76 -5.14
CA GLN A 489 9.66 45.77 -6.60
C GLN A 489 10.36 44.52 -7.14
N GLN A 490 11.34 43.97 -6.43
CA GLN A 490 11.98 42.70 -6.80
C GLN A 490 10.97 41.53 -6.72
N ILE A 491 10.18 41.45 -5.66
CA ILE A 491 9.13 40.42 -5.54
C ILE A 491 8.06 40.59 -6.64
N GLN A 492 7.72 41.82 -7.02
CA GLN A 492 6.85 42.09 -8.16
C GLN A 492 7.42 41.53 -9.46
N LEU A 493 8.70 41.80 -9.76
CA LEU A 493 9.37 41.26 -10.95
C LEU A 493 9.39 39.73 -10.94
N ASP A 494 9.70 39.12 -9.78
CA ASP A 494 9.76 37.68 -9.60
C ASP A 494 8.39 37.02 -9.81
N ALA A 495 7.33 37.58 -9.22
CA ALA A 495 5.97 37.07 -9.39
C ALA A 495 5.47 37.21 -10.84
N GLU A 496 5.72 38.35 -11.49
CA GLU A 496 5.36 38.55 -12.91
C GLU A 496 6.19 37.66 -13.86
N PHE A 497 7.45 37.40 -13.53
CA PHE A 497 8.26 36.44 -14.27
C PHE A 497 7.67 35.03 -14.18
N LEU A 498 7.35 34.55 -12.98
CA LEU A 498 6.71 33.24 -12.79
C LEU A 498 5.39 33.16 -13.57
N ARG A 499 4.53 34.19 -13.53
CA ARG A 499 3.31 34.23 -14.36
C ARG A 499 3.61 34.07 -15.85
N SER A 500 4.59 34.83 -16.34
CA SER A 500 4.98 34.82 -17.76
C SER A 500 5.56 33.49 -18.21
N THR A 501 6.25 32.74 -17.34
CA THR A 501 6.92 31.49 -17.71
C THR A 501 6.06 30.25 -17.44
N LEU A 502 5.31 30.24 -16.33
CA LEU A 502 4.56 29.06 -15.90
C LEU A 502 3.33 28.77 -16.77
N VAL A 503 2.83 29.76 -17.53
CA VAL A 503 1.78 29.57 -18.56
C VAL A 503 2.13 28.52 -19.62
N HIS A 504 3.41 28.21 -19.79
CA HIS A 504 3.87 27.22 -20.76
C HIS A 504 3.89 25.78 -20.21
N VAL A 505 3.69 25.61 -18.91
CA VAL A 505 3.81 24.32 -18.20
C VAL A 505 2.59 23.95 -17.38
N VAL A 506 1.74 24.92 -17.01
CA VAL A 506 0.48 24.66 -16.32
C VAL A 506 -0.64 24.49 -17.35
N ALA A 507 -1.49 23.47 -17.15
CA ALA A 507 -2.69 23.25 -17.96
C ALA A 507 -3.63 24.45 -17.88
N ALA A 508 -4.26 24.81 -19.00
CA ALA A 508 -5.23 25.91 -19.02
C ALA A 508 -6.49 25.55 -18.24
N GLY A 509 -7.17 26.57 -17.69
CA GLY A 509 -8.38 26.41 -16.88
C GLY A 509 -8.09 26.59 -15.40
N GLU A 510 -8.71 25.76 -14.55
CA GLU A 510 -8.65 25.92 -13.09
C GLU A 510 -7.22 25.92 -12.54
N ALA A 511 -6.31 25.12 -13.13
CA ALA A 511 -4.93 25.02 -12.68
C ALA A 511 -4.14 26.33 -12.89
N GLU A 512 -4.33 27.00 -14.03
CA GLU A 512 -3.74 28.32 -14.32
C GLU A 512 -4.30 29.37 -13.35
N GLU A 513 -5.62 29.35 -13.12
CA GLU A 513 -6.30 30.27 -12.19
C GLU A 513 -5.81 30.11 -10.74
N GLU A 514 -5.60 28.89 -10.26
CA GLU A 514 -5.06 28.62 -8.93
C GLU A 514 -3.64 29.18 -8.78
N VAL A 515 -2.76 28.97 -9.77
CA VAL A 515 -1.38 29.50 -9.74
C VAL A 515 -1.37 31.02 -9.79
N GLU A 516 -2.19 31.62 -10.65
CA GLU A 516 -2.36 33.08 -10.74
C GLU A 516 -2.89 33.69 -9.44
N SER A 517 -3.84 33.03 -8.78
CA SER A 517 -4.34 33.44 -7.46
C SER A 517 -3.22 33.40 -6.42
N LEU A 518 -2.42 32.33 -6.37
CA LEU A 518 -1.31 32.22 -5.41
C LEU A 518 -0.22 33.27 -5.63
N LEU A 519 0.11 33.59 -6.89
CA LEU A 519 1.07 34.66 -7.21
C LEU A 519 0.51 36.05 -6.88
N SER A 520 -0.80 36.23 -7.00
CA SER A 520 -1.47 37.47 -6.57
C SER A 520 -1.46 37.61 -5.05
N ASP A 521 -1.69 36.52 -4.32
CA ASP A 521 -1.58 36.49 -2.86
C ASP A 521 -0.15 36.76 -2.39
N LEU A 522 0.85 36.19 -3.05
CA LEU A 522 2.27 36.46 -2.80
C LEU A 522 2.57 37.96 -2.88
N LEU A 523 2.17 38.61 -3.98
CA LEU A 523 2.36 40.05 -4.13
C LEU A 523 1.59 40.85 -3.07
N SER A 524 0.36 40.45 -2.76
CA SER A 524 -0.42 41.11 -1.69
C SER A 524 0.27 40.99 -0.33
N ASN A 525 0.87 39.84 -0.01
CA ASN A 525 1.62 39.65 1.22
C ASN A 525 2.88 40.51 1.23
N ALA A 526 3.60 40.60 0.11
CA ALA A 526 4.77 41.46 -0.02
C ALA A 526 4.42 42.93 0.25
N ARG A 527 3.33 43.44 -0.33
CA ARG A 527 2.86 44.82 -0.11
C ARG A 527 2.56 45.09 1.36
N ALA A 528 1.97 44.12 2.08
CA ALA A 528 1.70 44.22 3.50
C ALA A 528 2.96 44.22 4.40
N ARG A 529 4.12 43.79 3.86
CA ARG A 529 5.42 43.74 4.56
C ARG A 529 6.37 44.85 4.13
N ALA A 530 5.99 45.64 3.13
CA ALA A 530 6.81 46.73 2.62
C ALA A 530 6.76 47.96 3.53
N VAL A 531 7.93 48.57 3.75
CA VAL A 531 8.04 49.87 4.41
C VAL A 531 7.36 50.95 3.55
N GLU A 532 7.50 50.85 2.23
CA GLU A 532 6.85 51.69 1.25
C GLU A 532 6.13 50.83 0.20
N ASP A 533 4.80 50.90 0.15
CA ASP A 533 4.00 50.21 -0.88
C ASP A 533 4.03 50.97 -2.21
N VAL A 534 5.20 50.93 -2.88
CA VAL A 534 5.42 51.54 -4.20
C VAL A 534 5.90 50.49 -5.19
N LEU A 535 4.98 50.03 -6.03
CA LEU A 535 5.28 49.12 -7.13
C LEU A 535 6.07 49.81 -8.25
N MET A 536 6.83 49.02 -9.00
CA MET A 536 7.55 49.44 -10.20
C MET A 536 6.55 49.74 -11.32
N GLU A 537 6.90 50.69 -12.19
CA GLU A 537 6.11 51.01 -13.37
C GLU A 537 5.93 49.78 -14.26
N GLN A 538 4.70 49.56 -14.73
CA GLN A 538 4.35 48.38 -15.52
C GLN A 538 5.18 48.24 -16.81
N SER A 539 5.57 49.35 -17.44
CA SER A 539 6.39 49.34 -18.66
C SER A 539 7.78 48.74 -18.39
N SER A 540 8.42 49.14 -17.28
CA SER A 540 9.69 48.61 -16.80
C SER A 540 9.59 47.14 -16.43
N VAL A 541 8.54 46.75 -15.69
CA VAL A 541 8.28 45.34 -15.33
C VAL A 541 8.18 44.47 -16.58
N VAL A 542 7.37 44.89 -17.56
CA VAL A 542 7.19 44.13 -18.81
C VAL A 542 8.51 44.02 -19.58
N ALA A 543 9.30 45.10 -19.66
CA ALA A 543 10.58 45.08 -20.36
C ALA A 543 11.59 44.11 -19.72
N ILE A 544 11.74 44.18 -18.38
CA ILE A 544 12.66 43.34 -17.62
C ILE A 544 12.23 41.87 -17.68
N VAL A 545 10.95 41.60 -17.39
CA VAL A 545 10.40 40.24 -17.38
C VAL A 545 10.46 39.61 -18.77
N SER A 546 10.06 40.33 -19.83
CA SER A 546 10.13 39.81 -21.21
C SER A 546 11.55 39.39 -21.60
N THR A 547 12.54 40.21 -21.23
CA THR A 547 13.95 39.95 -21.50
C THR A 547 14.41 38.68 -20.79
N LYS A 548 14.12 38.54 -19.49
CA LYS A 548 14.50 37.35 -18.72
C LYS A 548 13.74 36.09 -19.15
N SER A 549 12.43 36.19 -19.37
CA SER A 549 11.60 35.07 -19.86
C SER A 549 12.13 34.52 -21.18
N THR A 550 12.47 35.39 -22.13
CA THR A 550 13.06 34.97 -23.41
C THR A 550 14.40 34.27 -23.19
N GLN A 551 15.26 34.81 -22.32
CA GLN A 551 16.54 34.20 -21.99
C GLN A 551 16.37 32.78 -21.40
N VAL A 552 15.51 32.61 -20.41
CA VAL A 552 15.30 31.32 -19.72
C VAL A 552 14.60 30.32 -20.63
N LEU A 553 13.55 30.73 -21.35
CA LEU A 553 12.83 29.83 -22.26
C LEU A 553 13.67 29.42 -23.48
N SER A 554 14.63 30.25 -23.92
CA SER A 554 15.56 29.89 -25.00
C SER A 554 16.55 28.78 -24.63
N ARG A 555 16.83 28.59 -23.32
CA ARG A 555 17.71 27.54 -22.81
C ARG A 555 17.03 26.18 -22.69
N ARG A 556 15.76 26.07 -23.08
CA ARG A 556 14.94 24.85 -23.04
C ARG A 556 15.32 23.81 -24.11
N GLY A 557 16.20 24.17 -25.06
CA GLY A 557 16.67 23.32 -26.15
C GLY A 557 17.48 22.12 -25.70
#